data_AF-L0L501-F1
#
_entry.id   AF-L0L501-F1
#
_cell.length_a   1.000
_cell.length_b   1.000
_cell.length_c   1.000
_cell.angle_alpha   90.00
_cell.angle_beta   90.00
_cell.angle_gamma   90.00
#
_symmetry.space_group_name_H-M   'P 1'
#
loop_
_entity.id
_entity.type
_entity.pdbx_description
1 polymer ?
#
loop_
_entity_poly.entity_id
_entity_poly.type
_entity_poly.pdbx_seq_one_letter_code
_entity_poly.pdbx_strand_id
1 'polypeptide(L)'
;FWLGGDFIKNDENINSQPFMPLAGPVPVLHEAVHRAQEMTGEIKGHYLNVTAATMEDMYERAEFARDIGSVIIMQDLTVGY
;
A
#
# COMPACT_ATOMS: atom_id res chain seq x y z
N PHE A 1 12.22 6.82 -6.52
CA PHE A 1 10.92 7.27 -7.07
C PHE A 1 10.30 8.38 -6.22
N TRP A 2 9.92 8.16 -4.96
CA TRP A 2 9.33 9.20 -4.08
C TRP A 2 10.19 10.45 -3.81
N LEU A 3 11.50 10.39 -4.02
CA LEU A 3 12.35 11.60 -3.96
C LEU A 3 12.12 12.57 -5.14
N GLY A 4 11.44 12.13 -6.20
CA GLY A 4 11.15 12.93 -7.38
C GLY A 4 9.66 13.02 -7.73
N GLY A 5 8.77 12.58 -6.84
CA GLY A 5 7.31 12.60 -7.02
C GLY A 5 6.57 12.32 -5.71
N ASP A 6 5.23 12.33 -5.73
CA ASP A 6 4.45 12.27 -4.48
C ASP A 6 3.96 10.87 -4.12
N PHE A 7 3.48 10.14 -5.13
CA PHE A 7 2.85 8.85 -4.94
C PHE A 7 3.39 7.80 -5.91
N ILE A 8 3.47 6.57 -5.42
CA ILE A 8 3.68 5.36 -6.20
C ILE A 8 2.54 4.40 -5.88
N LYS A 9 2.22 3.49 -6.80
CA LYS A 9 1.12 2.53 -6.63
C LYS A 9 1.60 1.10 -6.75
N ASN A 10 0.90 0.19 -6.07
CA ASN A 10 0.86 -1.20 -6.54
C ASN A 10 0.16 -1.26 -7.90
N ASP A 11 0.45 -2.31 -8.67
CA ASP A 11 -0.37 -2.60 -9.85
C ASP A 11 -1.70 -3.25 -9.46
N GLU A 12 -2.71 -3.21 -10.33
CA GLU A 12 -4.03 -3.79 -10.03
C GLU A 12 -3.96 -5.29 -9.74
N ASN A 13 -2.99 -5.97 -10.34
CA ASN A 13 -2.77 -7.40 -10.15
C ASN A 13 -1.79 -7.73 -9.01
N ILE A 14 -1.27 -6.72 -8.29
CA ILE A 14 -0.37 -6.91 -7.16
C ILE A 14 -1.20 -6.92 -5.88
N ASN A 15 -1.32 -8.11 -5.27
CA ASN A 15 -2.15 -8.35 -4.09
C ASN A 15 -1.30 -9.10 -3.06
N SER A 16 -1.45 -10.42 -2.98
CA SER A 16 -0.61 -11.31 -2.17
C SER A 16 -0.35 -12.59 -2.94
N GLN A 17 0.75 -12.62 -3.69
CA GLN A 17 1.14 -13.74 -4.54
C GLN A 17 2.24 -14.60 -3.88
N PRO A 18 2.44 -15.86 -4.28
CA PRO A 18 3.45 -16.74 -3.68
C PRO A 18 4.88 -16.17 -3.71
N PHE A 19 5.23 -15.41 -4.75
CA PHE A 19 6.55 -14.78 -4.88
C PHE A 19 6.69 -13.48 -4.08
N MET A 20 5.57 -12.88 -3.64
CA MET A 20 5.53 -11.64 -2.88
C MET A 20 4.25 -11.58 -2.04
N PRO A 21 4.21 -12.29 -0.89
CA PRO A 21 3.09 -12.21 0.04
C PRO A 21 3.03 -10.81 0.66
N LEU A 22 1.84 -10.25 0.86
CA LEU A 22 1.65 -8.88 1.34
C LEU A 22 2.46 -8.55 2.61
N ALA A 23 2.54 -9.48 3.57
CA ALA A 23 3.28 -9.28 4.82
C ALA A 23 4.79 -9.03 4.64
N GLY A 24 5.36 -9.36 3.47
CA GLY A 24 6.78 -9.16 3.18
C GLY A 24 7.15 -7.73 2.78
N PRO A 25 6.67 -7.20 1.64
CA PRO A 25 7.11 -5.93 1.09
C PRO A 25 6.50 -4.70 1.78
N VAL A 26 5.34 -4.81 2.42
CA VAL A 26 4.62 -3.63 2.95
C VAL A 26 5.41 -2.86 4.01
N PRO A 27 6.04 -3.52 5.01
CA PRO A 27 6.90 -2.81 5.97
C PRO A 27 8.05 -2.05 5.30
N VAL A 28 8.68 -2.65 4.29
CA VAL A 28 9.81 -2.05 3.55
C VAL A 28 9.36 -0.85 2.71
N LEU A 29 8.19 -0.95 2.07
CA LEU A 29 7.59 0.14 1.32
C LEU A 29 7.24 1.31 2.24
N HIS A 30 6.65 1.02 3.41
CA HIS A 30 6.30 2.05 4.39
C HIS A 30 7.54 2.80 4.89
N GLU A 31 8.61 2.07 5.25
CA GLU A 31 9.89 2.68 5.64
C GLU A 31 10.45 3.58 4.52
N ALA A 32 10.41 3.12 3.26
CA ALA A 32 10.89 3.89 2.12
C ALA A 32 10.09 5.18 1.88
N VAL A 33 8.76 5.13 2.05
CA VAL A 33 7.88 6.30 1.97
C VAL A 33 8.20 7.30 3.08
N HIS A 34 8.32 6.82 4.33
CA HIS A 34 8.62 7.67 5.48
C HIS A 34 9.97 8.37 5.31
N ARG A 35 11.00 7.63 4.91
CA ARG A 35 12.33 8.19 4.63
C ARG A 35 12.29 9.24 3.53
N ALA A 36 11.52 9.02 2.47
CA ALA A 36 11.37 10.02 1.41
C ALA A 36 10.65 11.28 1.89
N GLN A 37 9.64 11.13 2.74
CA GLN A 37 8.94 12.25 3.38
C GLN A 37 9.87 13.05 4.30
N GLU A 38 10.69 12.39 5.12
CA GLU A 38 11.70 13.07 5.96
C GLU A 38 12.74 13.84 5.13
N MET A 39 13.21 13.25 4.02
CA MET A 39 14.22 13.86 3.17
C MET A 39 13.71 15.07 2.38
N THR A 40 12.43 15.08 2.02
CA THR A 40 11.83 16.12 1.16
C THR A 40 11.04 17.17 1.94
N GLY A 41 10.52 16.82 3.11
CA GLY A 41 9.58 17.65 3.87
C GLY A 41 8.17 17.71 3.26
N GLU A 42 7.90 16.92 2.22
CA GLU A 42 6.61 16.84 1.52
C GLU A 42 5.89 15.55 1.89
N ILE A 43 4.55 15.57 1.90
CA ILE A 43 3.74 14.37 2.15
C ILE A 43 3.95 13.38 1.00
N LYS A 44 4.28 12.13 1.34
CA LYS A 44 4.46 11.02 0.38
C LYS A 44 3.50 9.88 0.67
N GLY A 45 3.16 9.10 -0.34
CA GLY A 45 2.28 7.95 -0.16
C GLY A 45 2.55 6.80 -1.13
N HIS A 46 2.06 5.62 -0.75
CA HIS A 46 2.03 4.45 -1.62
C HIS A 46 0.60 3.91 -1.66
N TYR A 47 0.01 3.79 -2.84
CA TYR A 47 -1.30 3.15 -3.00
C TYR A 47 -1.14 1.66 -2.71
N LEU A 48 -1.33 1.30 -1.44
CA LEU A 48 -1.31 -0.09 -0.99
C LEU A 48 -2.58 -0.79 -1.43
N ASN A 49 -2.45 -1.84 -2.24
CA ASN A 49 -3.60 -2.58 -2.75
C ASN A 49 -4.21 -3.47 -1.65
N VAL A 50 -5.45 -3.15 -1.25
CA VAL A 50 -6.20 -3.93 -0.26
C VAL A 50 -7.13 -4.96 -0.90
N THR A 51 -7.23 -5.04 -2.22
CA THR A 51 -8.05 -6.02 -2.95
C THR A 51 -7.73 -7.45 -2.52
N ALA A 52 -8.75 -8.18 -2.06
CA ALA A 52 -8.64 -9.58 -1.64
C ALA A 52 -9.88 -10.40 -2.07
N ALA A 53 -9.85 -11.71 -1.79
CA ALA A 53 -10.92 -12.63 -2.22
C ALA A 53 -12.16 -12.58 -1.32
N THR A 54 -12.01 -12.16 -0.06
CA THR A 54 -13.09 -12.07 0.94
C THR A 54 -13.13 -10.66 1.53
N MET A 55 -14.29 -10.25 2.05
CA MET A 55 -14.43 -8.94 2.71
C MET A 55 -13.55 -8.86 3.96
N GLU A 56 -13.47 -9.95 4.72
CA GLU A 56 -12.68 -10.08 5.94
C GLU A 56 -11.19 -9.81 5.66
N ASP A 57 -10.64 -10.43 4.61
CA ASP A 57 -9.25 -10.22 4.21
C ASP A 57 -9.01 -8.76 3.77
N MET A 58 -9.98 -8.14 3.09
CA MET A 58 -9.86 -6.73 2.68
C MET A 58 -9.87 -5.79 3.89
N TYR A 59 -10.72 -6.05 4.88
CA TYR A 59 -10.75 -5.30 6.13
C TYR A 59 -9.43 -5.45 6.90
N GLU A 60 -8.91 -6.68 7.05
CA GLU A 60 -7.63 -6.92 7.72
C GLU A 60 -6.49 -6.12 7.06
N ARG A 61 -6.44 -6.09 5.71
CA ARG A 61 -5.44 -5.31 4.98
C ARG A 61 -5.60 -3.80 5.16
N ALA A 62 -6.84 -3.31 5.16
CA ALA A 62 -7.12 -1.89 5.37
C ALA A 62 -6.80 -1.45 6.81
N GLU A 63 -7.10 -2.29 7.81
CA GLU A 63 -6.74 -2.05 9.20
C GLU A 63 -5.22 -2.04 9.38
N PHE A 64 -4.52 -3.00 8.77
CA PHE A 64 -3.06 -2.99 8.77
C PHE A 64 -2.48 -1.71 8.15
N ALA A 65 -3.02 -1.26 7.01
CA ALA A 65 -2.62 -0.02 6.36
C ALA A 65 -2.82 1.22 7.25
N ARG A 66 -3.94 1.26 7.98
CA ARG A 66 -4.23 2.33 8.96
C ARG A 66 -3.24 2.29 10.11
N ASP A 67 -2.96 1.12 10.66
CA ASP A 67 -2.14 0.95 11.86
C ASP A 67 -0.67 1.31 11.60
N ILE A 68 -0.17 1.08 10.39
CA ILE A 68 1.16 1.57 9.97
C ILE A 68 1.13 3.05 9.55
N GLY A 69 -0.01 3.74 9.56
CA GLY A 69 -0.11 5.15 9.20
C GLY A 69 -0.01 5.44 7.70
N SER A 70 -0.42 4.50 6.84
CA SER A 70 -0.54 4.78 5.40
C SER A 70 -1.58 5.88 5.16
N VAL A 71 -1.21 6.88 4.35
CA VAL A 71 -2.10 8.00 3.99
C VAL A 71 -3.08 7.64 2.89
N ILE A 72 -2.86 6.52 2.19
CA ILE A 72 -3.66 6.12 1.03
C ILE A 72 -3.65 4.60 0.80
N ILE A 73 -4.75 4.07 0.29
CA ILE A 73 -4.92 2.68 -0.15
C ILE A 73 -5.59 2.67 -1.53
N MET A 74 -5.53 1.54 -2.23
CA MET A 74 -6.28 1.33 -3.47
C MET A 74 -7.11 0.06 -3.40
N GLN A 75 -8.22 0.08 -4.13
CA GLN A 75 -9.16 -1.02 -4.28
C GLN A 75 -9.53 -1.15 -5.76
N ASP A 76 -9.54 -2.38 -6.26
CA ASP A 76 -9.91 -2.66 -7.63
C ASP A 76 -11.43 -2.80 -7.76
N LEU A 77 -12.00 -2.25 -8.83
CA LEU A 77 -13.45 -2.33 -9.08
C LEU A 77 -13.94 -3.78 -9.34
N THR A 78 -13.01 -4.70 -9.61
CA THR A 78 -13.29 -6.12 -9.84
C THR A 78 -13.87 -6.82 -8.62
N VAL A 79 -13.77 -6.22 -7.43
CA VAL A 79 -14.37 -6.72 -6.18
C VAL A 79 -15.90 -6.68 -6.20
N GLY A 80 -16.48 -5.87 -7.10
CA GLY A 80 -17.92 -5.64 -7.16
C GLY A 80 -18.38 -4.43 -6.36
N TYR A 81 -19.66 -4.08 -6.54
CA TYR A 81 -20.32 -2.99 -5.80
C TYR A 81 -20.70 -3.40 -4.39
#